data_AF-K2AJN2-F1
#
_entry.id   AF-K2AJN2-F1
#
_cell.length_a   1.000
_cell.length_b   1.000
_cell.length_c   1.000
_cell.angle_alpha   90.00
_cell.angle_beta   90.00
_cell.angle_gamma   90.00
#
_symmetry.space_group_name_H-M   'P 1'
#
loop_
_entity.id
_entity.type
_entity.pdbx_description
1 polymer ?
#
loop_
_entity_poly.entity_id
_entity_poly.type
_entity_poly.pdbx_seq_one_letter_code
_entity_poly.pdbx_strand_id
1 'polypeptide(L)'
;MASVVEAEKSGVEGLVFDLRNNPGGYLDGAVFIASEFVKSGTVVTQTNSDGTKETLSVNRKGQLTTIPMVVLINKGSASAAEIVA
;
A
#
# COMPACT_ATOMS: atom_id res chain seq x y z
N MET A 1 -10.70 -3.54 -8.65
CA MET A 1 -11.54 -2.54 -7.95
C MET A 1 -12.87 -3.11 -7.45
N ALA A 2 -13.50 -4.08 -8.12
CA ALA A 2 -14.75 -4.70 -7.64
C ALA A 2 -14.66 -5.31 -6.22
N SER A 3 -13.53 -5.94 -5.87
CA SER A 3 -13.36 -6.64 -4.57
C SER A 3 -13.23 -5.73 -3.33
N VAL A 4 -12.77 -4.49 -3.50
CA VAL A 4 -12.52 -3.56 -2.38
C VAL A 4 -13.82 -2.94 -1.86
N VAL A 5 -14.71 -2.57 -2.78
CA VAL A 5 -16.01 -1.96 -2.46
C VAL A 5 -16.97 -2.99 -1.85
N GLU A 6 -16.77 -4.27 -2.16
CA GLU A 6 -17.58 -5.36 -1.63
C GLU A 6 -17.23 -5.66 -0.16
N ALA A 7 -15.94 -5.62 0.19
CA ALA A 7 -15.47 -5.84 1.56
C ALA A 7 -15.99 -4.81 2.57
N GLU A 8 -16.03 -3.52 2.21
CA GLU A 8 -16.65 -2.51 3.09
C GLU A 8 -18.16 -2.74 3.28
N LYS A 9 -18.85 -3.15 2.21
CA LYS A 9 -20.31 -3.31 2.23
C LYS A 9 -20.76 -4.60 2.91
N SER A 10 -19.90 -5.62 2.99
CA SER A 10 -20.24 -6.93 3.55
C SER A 10 -19.95 -7.08 5.05
N GLY A 11 -19.58 -6.00 5.76
CA GLY A 11 -19.35 -6.04 7.21
C GLY A 11 -18.11 -6.84 7.62
N VAL A 12 -17.04 -6.78 6.81
CA VAL A 12 -15.81 -7.53 7.06
C VAL A 12 -15.08 -6.96 8.29
N GLU A 13 -14.78 -7.83 9.25
CA GLU A 13 -14.10 -7.45 10.51
C GLU A 13 -12.58 -7.33 10.38
N GLY A 14 -11.99 -7.85 9.31
CA GLY A 14 -10.55 -7.75 9.07
C GLY A 14 -10.13 -8.17 7.65
N LEU A 15 -9.02 -7.60 7.17
CA LEU A 15 -8.43 -7.89 5.86
C LEU A 15 -7.10 -8.64 6.02
N VAL A 16 -6.86 -9.62 5.13
CA VAL A 16 -5.53 -10.15 4.88
C VAL A 16 -5.06 -9.66 3.52
N PHE A 17 -3.95 -8.93 3.48
CA PHE A 17 -3.32 -8.49 2.24
C PHE A 17 -2.09 -9.35 1.94
N ASP A 18 -2.22 -10.25 0.96
CA ASP A 18 -1.17 -11.20 0.61
C ASP A 18 -0.22 -10.64 -0.46
N LEU A 19 1.01 -10.34 -0.07
CA LEU A 19 2.10 -9.87 -0.93
C LEU A 19 3.20 -10.93 -1.07
N ARG A 20 2.96 -12.19 -0.69
CA ARG A 20 3.94 -13.28 -0.87
C ARG A 20 4.23 -13.49 -2.36
N ASN A 21 5.52 -13.66 -2.68
CA ASN A 21 6.02 -13.80 -4.05
C ASN A 21 5.71 -12.60 -4.96
N ASN A 22 5.47 -11.40 -4.40
CA ASN A 22 5.31 -10.19 -5.18
C ASN A 22 6.66 -9.44 -5.28
N PRO A 23 7.37 -9.50 -6.43
CA PRO A 23 8.69 -8.91 -6.59
C PRO A 23 8.67 -7.37 -6.69
N GLY A 24 7.49 -6.76 -6.61
CA GLY A 24 7.29 -5.32 -6.71
C GLY A 24 6.70 -4.89 -8.05
N GLY A 25 7.00 -3.66 -8.45
CA GLY A 25 6.37 -2.99 -9.58
C GLY A 25 6.66 -1.49 -9.54
N TYR A 26 5.72 -0.69 -10.07
CA TYR A 26 5.89 0.75 -10.13
C TYR A 26 5.70 1.43 -8.77
N LEU A 27 6.55 2.42 -8.50
CA LEU A 27 6.51 3.24 -7.28
C LEU A 27 5.16 3.94 -7.10
N ASP A 28 4.64 4.57 -8.15
CA ASP A 28 3.33 5.23 -8.12
C ASP A 28 2.19 4.25 -7.83
N GLY A 29 2.33 3.01 -8.33
CA GLY A 29 1.41 1.93 -8.03
C GLY A 29 1.41 1.57 -6.55
N ALA A 30 2.59 1.47 -5.93
CA ALA A 30 2.71 1.26 -4.48
C ALA A 30 2.07 2.41 -3.69
N VAL A 31 2.34 3.66 -4.07
CA VAL A 31 1.73 4.83 -3.40
C VAL A 31 0.21 4.82 -3.53
N PHE A 32 -0.31 4.52 -4.71
CA PHE A 32 -1.75 4.43 -4.93
C PHE A 32 -2.41 3.32 -4.10
N ILE A 33 -1.76 2.14 -4.00
CA ILE A 33 -2.27 1.01 -3.22
C ILE A 33 -2.19 1.31 -1.72
N ALA A 34 -1.05 1.77 -1.22
CA ALA A 34 -0.87 2.13 0.20
C ALA A 34 -1.88 3.19 0.66
N SER A 35 -2.20 4.14 -0.22
CA SER A 35 -3.19 5.19 0.03
C SER A 35 -4.64 4.68 0.16
N GLU A 36 -4.93 3.41 -0.16
CA GLU A 36 -6.23 2.78 0.14
C GLU A 36 -6.39 2.53 1.65
N PHE A 37 -5.28 2.33 2.36
CA PHE A 37 -5.24 1.83 3.74
C PHE A 37 -4.82 2.89 4.76
N VAL A 38 -4.15 3.96 4.31
CA VAL A 38 -3.65 5.03 5.18
C VAL A 38 -4.39 6.34 4.90
N LYS A 39 -4.78 7.06 5.97
CA LYS A 39 -5.60 8.28 5.85
C LYS A 39 -4.83 9.49 5.34
N SER A 40 -3.57 9.63 5.75
CA SER A 40 -2.70 10.76 5.40
C SER A 40 -1.26 10.46 5.78
N GLY A 41 -0.34 11.31 5.31
CA GLY A 41 1.08 11.24 5.63
C GLY A 41 1.95 10.84 4.44
N THR A 42 3.22 10.65 4.72
CA THR A 42 4.22 10.19 3.74
C THR A 42 4.08 8.69 3.52
N VAL A 43 4.07 8.25 2.27
CA VAL A 43 4.17 6.83 1.92
C VAL A 43 5.63 6.44 1.73
N VAL A 44 6.39 7.24 0.98
CA VAL A 44 7.79 6.95 0.69
C VAL A 44 8.57 8.23 0.39
N THR A 45 9.84 8.24 0.76
CA THR A 45 10.79 9.29 0.37
C THR A 45 11.89 8.68 -0.47
N GLN A 46 12.03 9.14 -1.72
CA GLN A 46 13.13 8.80 -2.60
C GLN A 46 14.28 9.80 -2.40
N THR A 47 15.50 9.31 -2.35
CA THR A 47 16.70 10.14 -2.37
C THR A 47 17.52 9.78 -3.61
N ASN A 48 17.77 10.76 -4.46
CA ASN A 48 18.58 10.59 -5.66
C ASN A 48 20.08 10.71 -5.33
N SER A 49 20.93 10.29 -6.26
CA SER A 49 22.39 10.31 -6.09
C SER A 49 22.97 11.71 -5.91
N ASP A 50 22.28 12.75 -6.38
CA ASP A 50 22.64 14.17 -6.20
C ASP A 50 22.18 14.74 -4.84
N GLY A 51 21.55 13.92 -3.99
CA GLY A 51 21.04 14.29 -2.69
C GLY A 51 19.65 14.94 -2.72
N THR A 52 19.04 15.11 -3.90
CA THR A 52 17.65 15.58 -3.98
C THR A 52 16.71 14.55 -3.36
N LYS A 53 15.72 15.04 -2.61
CA LYS A 53 14.70 14.22 -1.96
C LYS A 53 13.35 14.52 -2.53
N GLU A 54 12.63 13.46 -2.88
CA GLU A 54 11.25 13.52 -3.31
C GLU A 54 10.38 12.71 -2.35
N THR A 55 9.34 13.34 -1.83
CA THR A 55 8.42 12.70 -0.88
C THR A 55 7.08 12.46 -1.56
N LEU A 56 6.70 11.20 -1.69
CA LEU A 56 5.40 10.78 -2.18
C LEU A 56 4.49 10.51 -0.98
N SER A 57 3.40 11.27 -0.91
CA SER A 57 2.42 11.21 0.18
C SER A 57 1.16 10.49 -0.25
N VAL A 58 0.29 10.19 0.71
CA VAL A 58 -1.03 9.61 0.45
C VAL A 58 -1.77 10.46 -0.58
N ASN A 59 -2.13 9.85 -1.71
CA ASN A 59 -2.60 10.58 -2.90
C ASN A 59 -4.06 10.28 -3.29
N ARG A 60 -4.78 9.52 -2.45
CA ARG A 60 -6.21 9.26 -2.63
C ARG A 60 -6.91 9.05 -1.30
N LYS A 61 -8.23 9.17 -1.34
CA LYS A 61 -9.11 8.81 -0.23
C LYS A 61 -9.33 7.30 -0.22
N GLY A 62 -8.63 6.61 0.68
CA GLY A 62 -8.85 5.20 0.94
C GLY A 62 -10.19 4.93 1.62
N GLN A 63 -10.83 3.84 1.23
CA GLN A 63 -12.02 3.28 1.86
C GLN A 63 -11.61 2.35 3.01
N LEU A 64 -10.57 1.53 2.82
CA LEU A 64 -10.15 0.50 3.78
C LEU A 64 -9.27 1.03 4.93
N THR A 65 -9.46 2.28 5.36
CA THR A 65 -8.60 2.94 6.37
C THR A 65 -8.99 2.67 7.83
N THR A 66 -10.09 1.95 8.06
CA THR A 66 -10.64 1.66 9.40
C THR A 66 -10.75 0.18 9.70
N ILE A 67 -10.61 -0.70 8.70
CA ILE A 67 -10.71 -2.14 8.86
C ILE A 67 -9.35 -2.68 9.32
N PRO A 68 -9.27 -3.45 10.43
CA PRO A 68 -8.04 -4.10 10.87
C PRO A 68 -7.42 -4.95 9.75
N MET A 69 -6.09 -4.90 9.60
CA MET A 69 -5.40 -5.58 8.51
C MET A 69 -4.15 -6.31 8.98
N VAL A 70 -3.88 -7.44 8.34
CA VAL A 70 -2.58 -8.13 8.37
C VAL A 70 -2.01 -8.21 6.95
N VAL A 71 -0.72 -7.92 6.80
CA VAL A 71 0.02 -8.09 5.54
C VAL A 71 0.84 -9.38 5.61
N LEU A 72 0.75 -10.23 4.58
CA LEU A 72 1.57 -11.43 4.45
C LEU A 72 2.69 -11.19 3.44
N ILE A 73 3.94 -11.44 3.85
CA ILE A 73 5.13 -11.34 3.01
C ILE A 73 5.97 -12.61 3.09
N ASN A 74 6.85 -12.83 2.11
CA ASN A 74 7.87 -13.88 2.17
C ASN A 74 9.16 -13.42 1.45
N LYS A 75 10.12 -14.33 1.28
CA LYS A 75 11.41 -14.03 0.60
C LYS A 75 11.28 -13.60 -0.87
N GLY A 76 10.11 -13.77 -1.49
CA GLY A 76 9.83 -13.28 -2.83
C GLY A 76 9.14 -11.92 -2.85
N SER A 77 8.87 -11.30 -1.69
CA SER A 77 8.34 -9.94 -1.57
C SER A 77 9.48 -8.93 -1.64
N ALA A 78 9.42 -7.96 -2.57
CA ALA A 78 10.51 -7.01 -2.77
C ALA A 78 10.04 -5.65 -3.37
N SER A 79 10.89 -4.63 -3.25
CA SER A 79 10.76 -3.35 -3.93
C SER A 79 9.43 -2.65 -3.60
N ALA A 80 8.60 -2.35 -4.60
CA ALA A 80 7.29 -1.72 -4.40
C ALA A 80 6.39 -2.48 -3.41
N ALA A 81 6.52 -3.81 -3.30
CA ALA A 81 5.78 -4.58 -2.30
C ALA A 81 6.24 -4.30 -0.87
N GLU A 82 7.52 -4.01 -0.65
CA GLU A 82 8.08 -3.61 0.67
C GLU A 82 7.65 -2.20 1.06
N ILE A 83 7.36 -1.32 0.10
CA ILE A 83 6.83 0.02 0.37
C ILE A 83 5.39 -0.05 0.91
N VAL A 84 4.62 -1.05 0.46
CA VAL A 84 3.20 -1.20 0.82
C VAL A 84 3.02 -1.97 2.13
N ALA A 85 3.93 -2.88 2.47
CA ALA A 85 3.86 -3.75 3.64
C ALA A 85 4.24 -3.04 4.95
#